data_AF-A0A3S2VUD9-F1
#
_entry.id   AF-A0A3S2VUD9-F1
#
_cell.length_a   1.000
_cell.length_b   1.000
_cell.length_c   1.000
_cell.angle_alpha   90.00
_cell.angle_beta   90.00
_cell.angle_gamma   90.00
#
_symmetry.space_group_name_H-M   'P 1'
#
loop_
_entity.id
_entity.type
_entity.pdbx_description
1 polymer ?
#
loop_
_entity_poly.entity_id
_entity_poly.type
_entity_poly.pdbx_seq_one_letter_code
_entity_poly.pdbx_strand_id
1 'polypeptide(L)'
;MTEETLQLGRATALPRSPDEAQLDRVPNPHPDTDYLARFTAPEFTSLCPVTGQPDFAILVIDYVPDRWLVESKSLKLYLHAFRDHGAFHEDCTVGIGRRLTALLEPRYLRIGGYWYPRGGIPIDVFWQTGTPPQSVWLPDQGVPPYRARG
;
A
#
# COMPACT_ATOMS: atom_id res chain seq x y z
N MET A 1 -1.36 -19.75 -10.79
CA MET A 1 -0.97 -20.10 -9.41
C MET A 1 -2.00 -21.05 -8.88
N THR A 2 -1.62 -22.29 -8.56
CA THR A 2 -2.45 -23.19 -7.76
C THR A 2 -2.58 -22.58 -6.36
N GLU A 3 -3.76 -22.72 -5.73
CA GLU A 3 -4.06 -22.22 -4.38
C GLU A 3 -3.02 -22.67 -3.33
N GLU A 4 -2.25 -23.70 -3.64
CA GLU A 4 -1.21 -24.29 -2.80
C GLU A 4 -0.06 -23.35 -2.40
N THR A 5 0.10 -22.19 -3.05
CA THR A 5 1.20 -21.23 -2.76
C THR A 5 0.76 -19.97 -2.02
N LEU A 6 -0.55 -19.79 -1.81
CA LEU A 6 -1.08 -18.61 -1.13
C LEU A 6 -0.83 -18.67 0.38
N GLN A 7 -0.55 -17.51 0.98
CA GLN A 7 -0.47 -17.36 2.43
C GLN A 7 -1.87 -17.41 3.09
N LEU A 8 -2.93 -17.13 2.34
CA LEU A 8 -4.30 -17.14 2.85
C LEU A 8 -4.69 -18.51 3.44
N GLY A 9 -5.38 -18.50 4.58
CA GLY A 9 -5.84 -19.73 5.26
C GLY A 9 -4.76 -20.51 6.01
N ARG A 10 -3.52 -20.02 6.07
CA ARG A 10 -2.38 -20.69 6.72
C ARG A 10 -1.82 -19.89 7.89
N ALA A 11 -1.07 -20.54 8.79
CA ALA A 11 -0.21 -19.82 9.72
C ALA A 11 1.02 -19.31 8.95
N THR A 12 1.34 -18.02 9.07
CA THR A 12 2.50 -17.40 8.39
C THR A 12 3.19 -16.46 9.35
N ALA A 13 4.50 -16.60 9.49
CA ALA A 13 5.31 -15.70 10.30
C ALA A 13 5.39 -14.30 9.67
N LEU A 14 5.66 -13.30 10.51
CA LEU A 14 5.93 -11.95 10.00
C LEU A 14 7.29 -11.94 9.28
N PRO A 15 7.39 -11.40 8.05
CA PRO A 15 8.68 -11.25 7.36
C PRO A 15 9.61 -10.28 8.11
N ARG A 16 10.93 -10.50 8.00
CA ARG A 16 11.93 -9.67 8.68
C ARG A 16 12.15 -8.31 8.01
N SER A 17 11.84 -8.21 6.72
CA SER A 17 11.96 -6.99 5.94
C SER A 17 10.95 -6.99 4.79
N PRO A 18 10.67 -5.83 4.19
CA PRO A 18 9.80 -5.73 3.02
C PRO A 18 10.33 -6.54 1.84
N ASP A 19 11.64 -6.64 1.65
CA ASP A 19 12.25 -7.40 0.55
C ASP A 19 11.95 -8.90 0.65
N GLU A 20 11.98 -9.45 1.87
CA GLU A 20 11.67 -10.86 2.14
C GLU A 20 10.17 -11.16 2.15
N ALA A 21 9.31 -10.14 2.19
CA ALA A 21 7.87 -10.33 2.26
C ALA A 21 7.27 -10.78 0.92
N GLN A 22 6.52 -11.88 0.97
CA GLN A 22 5.76 -12.38 -0.17
C GLN A 22 4.44 -11.62 -0.29
N LEU A 23 4.18 -11.09 -1.49
CA LEU A 23 2.86 -10.61 -1.88
C LEU A 23 2.19 -11.63 -2.80
N ASP A 24 0.94 -11.95 -2.50
CA ASP A 24 0.13 -12.89 -3.25
C ASP A 24 -0.93 -12.15 -4.07
N ARG A 25 -1.37 -12.78 -5.16
CA ARG A 25 -2.46 -12.28 -6.00
C ARG A 25 -3.47 -13.37 -6.28
N VAL A 26 -4.74 -12.98 -6.38
CA VAL A 26 -5.87 -13.87 -6.70
C VAL A 26 -6.59 -13.38 -7.97
N PRO A 27 -7.23 -14.27 -8.75
CA PRO A 27 -7.95 -13.87 -9.94
C PRO A 27 -9.01 -12.80 -9.65
N ASN A 28 -9.11 -11.79 -10.49
CA ASN A 28 -10.23 -10.85 -10.48
C ASN A 28 -11.50 -11.57 -10.99
N PRO A 29 -12.59 -11.64 -10.20
CA PRO A 29 -13.84 -12.28 -10.63
C PRO A 29 -14.61 -11.48 -11.70
N HIS A 30 -14.31 -10.20 -11.88
CA HIS A 30 -14.96 -9.30 -12.85
C HIS A 30 -13.92 -8.57 -13.71
N PRO A 31 -13.12 -9.28 -14.54
CA PRO A 31 -12.05 -8.67 -15.34
C PRO A 31 -12.57 -7.84 -16.53
N ASP A 32 -13.85 -7.97 -16.85
CA ASP A 32 -14.57 -7.24 -17.91
C ASP A 32 -15.13 -5.89 -17.44
N THR A 33 -15.08 -5.60 -16.14
CA THR A 33 -15.67 -4.39 -15.55
C THR A 33 -14.60 -3.55 -14.87
N ASP A 34 -14.58 -2.25 -15.15
CA ASP A 34 -13.76 -1.30 -14.38
C ASP A 34 -14.43 -1.03 -13.03
N TYR A 35 -13.74 -1.36 -11.94
CA TYR A 35 -14.13 -1.00 -10.58
C TYR A 35 -12.91 -0.58 -9.77
N LEU A 36 -13.13 0.21 -8.72
CA LEU A 36 -12.07 0.62 -7.82
C LEU A 36 -12.08 -0.23 -6.55
N ALA A 37 -10.95 -0.79 -6.19
CA ALA A 37 -10.73 -1.36 -4.87
C ALA A 37 -9.82 -0.42 -4.05
N ARG A 38 -10.21 -0.17 -2.79
CA ARG A 38 -9.45 0.63 -1.81
C ARG A 38 -8.99 -0.22 -0.64
N PHE A 39 -7.70 -0.11 -0.32
CA PHE A 39 -7.16 -0.53 0.97
C PHE A 39 -6.71 0.70 1.76
N THR A 40 -7.25 0.86 2.98
CA THR A 40 -6.78 1.84 3.95
C THR A 40 -6.01 1.11 5.04
N ALA A 41 -4.74 1.44 5.21
CA ALA A 41 -3.86 0.91 6.24
C ALA A 41 -3.51 2.05 7.23
N PRO A 42 -4.34 2.27 8.27
CA PRO A 42 -4.15 3.37 9.22
C PRO A 42 -3.04 3.12 10.25
N GLU A 43 -2.47 1.92 10.27
CA GLU A 43 -1.48 1.47 11.26
C GLU A 43 -0.08 1.28 10.64
N PHE A 44 0.20 1.92 9.50
CA PHE A 44 1.51 1.77 8.86
C PHE A 44 2.60 2.46 9.67
N THR A 45 3.75 1.80 9.81
CA THR A 45 4.92 2.35 10.49
C THR A 45 6.21 1.79 9.91
N SER A 46 7.26 2.61 9.95
CA SER A 46 8.63 2.27 9.54
C SER A 46 9.64 3.05 10.38
N LEU A 47 10.93 2.78 10.23
CA LEU A 47 11.97 3.54 10.93
C LEU A 47 12.56 4.63 10.03
N CYS A 48 12.85 5.80 10.62
CA CYS A 48 13.68 6.80 9.96
C CYS A 48 15.10 6.23 9.79
N PRO A 49 15.65 6.17 8.57
CA PRO A 49 16.96 5.55 8.32
C PRO A 49 18.12 6.31 8.97
N VAL A 50 17.93 7.58 9.33
CA VAL A 50 18.96 8.43 9.95
C VAL A 50 18.95 8.32 11.47
N THR A 51 17.76 8.37 12.08
CA THR A 51 17.62 8.49 13.55
C THR A 51 17.16 7.22 14.24
N GLY A 52 16.65 6.24 13.48
CA GLY A 52 16.04 5.02 14.01
C GLY A 52 14.71 5.24 14.72
N GLN A 53 14.14 6.45 14.69
CA GLN A 53 12.84 6.74 15.31
C GLN A 53 11.70 6.20 14.45
N PRO A 54 10.61 5.70 15.06
CA PRO A 54 9.47 5.12 14.33
C PRO A 54 8.58 6.21 13.75
N ASP A 55 8.48 6.27 12.43
CA ASP A 55 7.55 7.09 11.67
C ASP A 55 6.22 6.35 11.46
N PHE A 56 5.12 7.09 11.43
CA PHE A 56 3.77 6.54 11.27
C PHE A 56 3.07 7.19 10.09
N ALA A 57 2.18 6.44 9.42
CA ALA A 57 1.36 6.96 8.35
C ALA A 57 0.02 6.23 8.24
N ILE A 58 -0.94 6.89 7.59
CA ILE A 58 -2.09 6.23 6.99
C ILE A 58 -1.75 6.04 5.51
N LEU A 59 -1.70 4.80 5.03
CA LEU A 59 -1.59 4.52 3.61
C LEU A 59 -2.98 4.28 3.02
N VAL A 60 -3.29 4.94 1.90
CA VAL A 60 -4.50 4.69 1.11
C VAL A 60 -4.09 4.25 -0.27
N ILE A 61 -4.42 3.00 -0.63
CA ILE A 61 -4.09 2.38 -1.91
C ILE A 61 -5.39 2.18 -2.67
N ASP A 62 -5.52 2.85 -3.81
CA ASP A 62 -6.63 2.70 -4.73
C ASP A 62 -6.13 2.09 -6.03
N TYR A 63 -6.80 1.06 -6.54
CA TYR A 63 -6.45 0.50 -7.83
C TYR A 63 -7.66 -0.03 -8.59
N VAL A 64 -7.56 0.06 -9.91
CA VAL A 64 -8.46 -0.59 -10.85
C VAL A 64 -7.78 -1.87 -11.31
N PRO A 65 -8.22 -3.05 -10.85
CA PRO A 65 -7.59 -4.30 -11.22
C PRO A 65 -7.77 -4.58 -12.71
N ASP A 66 -6.79 -5.28 -13.28
CA ASP A 66 -7.00 -5.99 -14.54
C ASP A 66 -7.36 -7.45 -14.22
N ARG A 67 -6.45 -8.40 -14.44
CA ARG A 67 -6.68 -9.83 -14.17
C ARG A 67 -6.50 -10.24 -12.71
N TRP A 68 -5.88 -9.39 -11.89
CA TRP A 68 -5.41 -9.77 -10.55
C TRP A 68 -5.85 -8.79 -9.47
N LEU A 69 -6.20 -9.35 -8.32
CA LEU A 69 -6.38 -8.65 -7.05
C LEU A 69 -5.23 -9.00 -6.12
N VAL A 70 -4.79 -8.04 -5.29
CA VAL A 70 -3.88 -8.36 -4.19
C VAL A 70 -4.61 -9.13 -3.10
N GLU A 71 -3.98 -10.19 -2.60
CA GLU A 71 -4.52 -10.95 -1.47
C GLU A 71 -4.26 -10.17 -0.16
N SER A 72 -5.33 -9.91 0.60
CA SER A 72 -5.31 -8.95 1.71
C SER A 72 -4.41 -9.35 2.88
N LYS A 73 -4.28 -10.66 3.18
CA LYS A 73 -3.37 -11.13 4.23
C LYS A 73 -1.91 -10.89 3.84
N SER A 74 -1.52 -11.20 2.60
CA SER A 74 -0.16 -10.98 2.10
C SER A 74 0.19 -9.49 2.08
N LEU A 75 -0.76 -8.62 1.70
CA LEU A 75 -0.61 -7.17 1.77
C LEU A 75 -0.36 -6.71 3.22
N LYS A 76 -1.15 -7.20 4.17
CA LYS A 76 -0.94 -6.90 5.60
C LYS A 76 0.46 -7.32 6.06
N LEU A 77 0.89 -8.54 5.73
CA LEU A 77 2.21 -9.04 6.13
C LEU A 77 3.34 -8.23 5.48
N TYR A 78 3.19 -7.84 4.22
CA TYR A 78 4.12 -6.94 3.53
C TYR A 78 4.22 -5.57 4.22
N LEU A 79 3.09 -4.92 4.50
CA LEU A 79 3.08 -3.62 5.17
C LEU A 79 3.65 -3.70 6.60
N HIS A 80 3.37 -4.77 7.34
CA HIS A 80 3.93 -4.97 8.68
C HIS A 80 5.44 -5.24 8.67
N ALA A 81 5.99 -5.76 7.57
CA ALA A 81 7.43 -6.01 7.44
C ALA A 81 8.26 -4.70 7.43
N PHE A 82 7.62 -3.54 7.27
CA PHE A 82 8.28 -2.24 7.37
C PHE A 82 8.53 -1.79 8.82
N ARG A 83 7.90 -2.40 9.82
CA ARG A 83 7.92 -1.91 11.21
C ARG A 83 9.32 -1.63 11.75
N ASP A 84 10.26 -2.52 11.47
CA ASP A 84 11.66 -2.42 11.90
C ASP A 84 12.62 -2.12 10.74
N HIS A 85 12.09 -1.65 9.60
CA HIS A 85 12.84 -1.34 8.39
C HIS A 85 13.06 0.17 8.24
N GLY A 86 14.30 0.56 7.95
CA GLY A 86 14.69 1.96 7.74
C GLY A 86 14.41 2.43 6.31
N ALA A 87 13.50 3.37 6.12
CA ALA A 87 13.18 3.91 4.80
C ALA A 87 12.63 5.35 4.88
N PHE A 88 12.92 6.15 3.85
CA PHE A 88 12.33 7.49 3.71
C PHE A 88 10.85 7.41 3.34
N HIS A 89 10.07 8.44 3.68
CA HIS A 89 8.62 8.47 3.46
C HIS A 89 8.26 8.30 1.98
N GLU A 90 9.06 8.92 1.11
CA GLU A 90 8.94 8.87 -0.33
C GLU A 90 9.24 7.47 -0.88
N ASP A 91 10.36 6.89 -0.45
CA ASP A 91 10.79 5.57 -0.91
C ASP A 91 9.81 4.47 -0.44
N CYS A 92 9.37 4.52 0.82
CA CYS A 92 8.29 3.66 1.32
C CYS A 92 7.03 3.77 0.46
N THR A 93 6.51 4.99 0.30
CA THR A 93 5.21 5.20 -0.35
C THR A 93 5.24 4.82 -1.83
N VAL A 94 6.22 5.35 -2.57
CA VAL A 94 6.38 5.08 -4.00
C VAL A 94 6.79 3.63 -4.24
N GLY A 95 7.69 3.08 -3.41
CA GLY A 95 8.15 1.70 -3.50
C GLY A 95 7.02 0.68 -3.33
N ILE A 96 6.15 0.88 -2.34
CA ILE A 96 4.93 0.07 -2.15
C ILE A 96 4.05 0.13 -3.41
N GLY A 97 3.75 1.33 -3.91
CA GLY A 97 2.94 1.51 -5.11
C GLY A 97 3.54 0.81 -6.35
N ARG A 98 4.85 0.93 -6.55
CA ARG A 98 5.57 0.30 -7.67
C ARG A 98 5.59 -1.22 -7.56
N ARG A 99 5.82 -1.77 -6.37
CA ARG A 99 5.82 -3.23 -6.14
C ARG A 99 4.44 -3.83 -6.39
N LEU A 100 3.37 -3.17 -5.93
CA LEU A 100 2.00 -3.59 -6.21
C LEU A 100 1.66 -3.47 -7.70
N THR A 101 2.11 -2.41 -8.37
CA THR A 101 1.92 -2.25 -9.82
C THR A 101 2.59 -3.38 -10.58
N ALA A 102 3.82 -3.73 -10.24
CA ALA A 102 4.55 -4.83 -10.88
C ALA A 102 3.91 -6.21 -10.62
N LEU A 103 3.34 -6.42 -9.43
CA LEU A 103 2.67 -7.67 -9.08
C LEU A 103 1.32 -7.84 -9.78
N LEU A 104 0.52 -6.78 -9.83
CA LEU A 104 -0.89 -6.87 -10.22
C LEU A 104 -1.13 -6.49 -11.68
N GLU A 105 -0.21 -5.74 -12.29
CA GLU A 105 -0.38 -5.12 -13.61
C GLU A 105 -1.76 -4.45 -13.74
N PRO A 106 -2.13 -3.56 -12.78
CA PRO A 106 -3.48 -3.00 -12.75
C PRO A 106 -3.67 -2.01 -13.89
N ARG A 107 -4.93 -1.78 -14.30
CA ARG A 107 -5.26 -0.74 -15.27
C ARG A 107 -4.90 0.65 -14.75
N TYR A 108 -5.02 0.84 -13.43
CA TYR A 108 -4.63 2.05 -12.74
C TYR A 108 -4.33 1.72 -11.27
N LEU A 109 -3.39 2.47 -10.69
CA LEU A 109 -3.10 2.45 -9.26
C LEU A 109 -2.67 3.84 -8.83
N ARG A 110 -3.16 4.27 -7.67
CA ARG A 110 -2.59 5.38 -6.88
C ARG A 110 -2.40 4.98 -5.42
N ILE A 111 -1.43 5.62 -4.79
CA ILE A 111 -1.18 5.52 -3.36
C ILE A 111 -0.99 6.91 -2.78
N GLY A 112 -1.58 7.14 -1.61
CA GLY A 112 -1.29 8.28 -0.76
C GLY A 112 -0.72 7.78 0.56
N GLY A 113 0.45 8.28 0.94
CA GLY A 113 1.03 8.12 2.27
C GLY A 113 0.84 9.42 3.04
N TYR A 114 -0.02 9.39 4.04
CA TYR A 114 -0.31 10.54 4.90
C TYR A 114 0.50 10.39 6.18
N TRP A 115 1.63 11.09 6.26
CA TRP A 115 2.65 10.86 7.28
C TRP A 115 2.47 11.77 8.48
N TYR A 116 2.64 11.20 9.67
CA TYR A 116 2.59 11.98 10.91
C TYR A 116 3.83 12.89 11.00
N PRO A 117 3.67 14.11 11.55
CA PRO A 117 4.70 15.13 11.45
C PRO A 117 5.96 14.83 12.26
N ARG A 118 7.10 15.28 11.72
CA ARG A 118 8.35 15.46 12.45
C ARG A 118 8.67 16.95 12.55
N GLY A 119 8.98 17.42 13.76
CA GLY A 119 9.17 18.86 14.00
C GLY A 119 7.95 19.72 13.64
N GLY A 120 6.74 19.14 13.69
CA GLY A 120 5.51 19.83 13.31
C GLY A 120 5.20 19.88 11.81
N ILE A 121 6.00 19.20 10.97
CA ILE A 121 5.86 19.21 9.51
C ILE A 121 5.53 17.79 9.02
N PRO A 122 4.33 17.53 8.49
CA PRO A 122 4.00 16.28 7.80
C PRO A 122 4.62 16.27 6.40
N ILE A 123 4.94 15.09 5.88
CA ILE A 123 5.39 14.89 4.49
C ILE A 123 4.42 13.92 3.84
N ASP A 124 3.32 14.44 3.31
CA ASP A 124 2.38 13.59 2.57
C ASP A 124 2.93 13.29 1.17
N VAL A 125 2.94 12.02 0.80
CA VAL A 125 3.51 11.54 -0.47
C VAL A 125 2.41 10.91 -1.32
N PHE A 126 2.30 11.35 -2.57
CA PHE A 126 1.29 10.85 -3.50
C PHE A 126 1.95 10.35 -4.77
N TRP A 127 1.53 9.18 -5.25
CA TRP A 127 2.01 8.63 -6.50
C TRP A 127 0.92 7.85 -7.23
N GLN A 128 0.93 7.89 -8.56
CA GLN A 128 0.03 7.13 -9.40
C GLN A 128 0.69 6.71 -10.71
N THR A 129 0.19 5.63 -11.31
CA THR A 129 0.71 5.03 -12.54
C THR A 129 0.40 5.83 -13.82
N GLY A 130 -0.72 6.57 -13.84
CA GLY A 130 -1.18 7.30 -15.01
C GLY A 130 -2.54 7.95 -14.80
N THR A 131 -3.34 8.03 -15.87
CA THR A 131 -4.73 8.52 -15.80
C THR A 131 -5.67 7.35 -15.49
N PRO A 132 -6.62 7.48 -14.54
CA PRO A 132 -7.61 6.43 -14.29
C PRO A 132 -8.55 6.26 -15.50
N PRO A 133 -9.09 5.05 -15.76
CA PRO A 133 -10.14 4.86 -16.76
C PRO A 133 -11.33 5.78 -16.51
N GLN A 134 -11.88 6.41 -17.56
CA GLN A 134 -13.01 7.35 -17.43
C GLN A 134 -14.28 6.68 -16.88
N SER A 135 -14.40 5.37 -17.04
CA SER A 135 -15.46 4.50 -16.54
C SER A 135 -15.45 4.32 -15.02
N VAL A 136 -14.34 4.61 -14.34
CA VAL A 136 -14.23 4.35 -12.90
C VAL A 136 -14.68 5.54 -12.06
N TRP A 137 -15.46 5.26 -11.01
CA TRP A 137 -15.64 6.22 -9.92
C TRP A 137 -14.36 6.24 -9.07
N LEU A 138 -13.63 7.36 -9.08
CA LEU A 138 -12.48 7.60 -8.21
C LEU A 138 -12.81 8.62 -7.10
N PRO A 139 -13.19 8.19 -5.88
CA PRO A 139 -13.54 9.09 -4.78
C PRO A 139 -12.29 9.76 -4.19
N ASP A 140 -12.43 10.85 -3.45
CA ASP A 140 -11.32 11.39 -2.64
C ASP A 140 -10.78 10.33 -1.65
N GLN A 141 -9.51 10.42 -1.26
CA GLN A 141 -8.92 9.47 -0.31
C GLN A 141 -9.45 9.64 1.12
N GLY A 142 -10.03 10.80 1.44
CA GLY A 142 -10.77 11.04 2.68
C GLY A 142 -9.90 11.12 3.93
N VAL A 143 -8.57 11.17 3.77
CA VAL A 143 -7.66 11.39 4.90
C VAL A 143 -7.46 12.91 5.04
N PRO A 144 -7.92 13.52 6.14
CA PRO A 144 -7.71 14.93 6.35
C PRO A 144 -6.21 15.23 6.48
N PRO A 145 -5.70 16.34 5.91
CA PRO A 145 -4.35 16.79 6.17
C PRO A 145 -4.11 16.93 7.68
N TYR A 146 -2.87 16.68 8.12
CA TYR A 146 -2.52 16.87 9.52
C TYR A 146 -2.95 18.25 10.00
N ARG A 147 -3.73 18.28 11.08
CA ARG A 147 -4.03 19.48 11.83
C ARG A 147 -3.28 19.41 13.14
N ALA A 148 -2.51 20.46 13.44
CA ALA A 148 -1.94 20.64 14.76
C ALA A 148 -3.06 20.70 15.82
N ARG A 149 -2.69 20.71 17.11
CA ARG A 149 -3.67 20.85 18.19
C ARG A 149 -4.53 22.10 17.96
N GLY A 150 -5.80 21.87 17.65
CA GLY A 150 -6.92 22.81 17.80
C GLY A 150 -7.69 22.48 19.06
#